data_AF-M2SBU5-F1
#
_entry.id   AF-M2SBU5-F1
#
_cell.length_a   1.000
_cell.length_b   1.000
_cell.length_c   1.000
_cell.angle_alpha   90.00
_cell.angle_beta   90.00
_cell.angle_gamma   90.00
#
_symmetry.space_group_name_H-M   'P 1'
#
loop_
_entity.id
_entity.type
_entity.pdbx_description
1 polymer ?
#
loop_
_entity_poly.entity_id
_entity_poly.type
_entity_poly.pdbx_seq_one_letter_code
_entity_poly.pdbx_strand_id
1 'polypeptide(L)' 'YLDNILIYLENKKDHILYIKTVLKKLDKHSLRLKLKKCKFYKNKVDFLSYTIEANRV' A
#
# COMPACT_ATOMS: atom_id res chain seq x y z
N TYR A 1 -8.68 -10.17 9.68
CA TYR A 1 -8.45 -10.41 8.24
C TYR A 1 -7.79 -9.16 7.69
N LEU A 2 -6.45 -9.10 7.68
CA LEU A 2 -5.67 -7.89 7.41
C LEU A 2 -4.58 -8.23 6.38
N ASP A 3 -5.01 -8.81 5.27
CA ASP A 3 -4.11 -9.32 4.24
C ASP A 3 -3.70 -8.25 3.22
N ASN A 4 -4.49 -7.19 3.09
CA ASN A 4 -4.29 -6.13 2.10
C ASN A 4 -4.22 -4.78 2.79
N ILE A 5 -3.08 -4.09 2.64
CA ILE A 5 -2.87 -2.71 3.11
C ILE A 5 -2.80 -1.82 1.88
N LEU A 6 -3.67 -0.83 1.81
CA LEU A 6 -3.66 0.22 0.78
C LEU A 6 -3.07 1.50 1.37
N ILE A 7 -2.13 2.10 0.65
CA ILE A 7 -1.53 3.39 1.00
C ILE A 7 -1.78 4.33 -0.19
N TYR A 8 -2.50 5.42 0.05
CA TYR A 8 -2.77 6.47 -0.94
C TYR A 8 -2.24 7.81 -0.42
N LEU A 9 -1.35 8.44 -1.18
CA LEU A 9 -0.85 9.79 -0.91
C LEU A 9 -0.64 10.53 -2.24
N GLU A 10 -0.99 11.81 -2.27
CA GLU A 10 -0.77 12.69 -3.44
C GLU A 10 0.72 13.00 -3.67
N ASN A 11 1.50 13.11 -2.59
CA ASN A 11 2.91 13.49 -2.66
C ASN A 11 3.83 12.25 -2.59
N LYS A 12 4.71 12.14 -3.58
CA LYS A 12 5.68 11.03 -3.70
C LYS A 12 6.64 10.96 -2.50
N LYS A 13 7.06 12.10 -1.94
CA LYS A 13 7.99 12.14 -0.81
C LYS A 13 7.35 11.54 0.45
N ASP A 14 6.12 11.95 0.73
CA ASP A 14 5.36 11.46 1.88
C ASP A 14 4.99 9.99 1.69
N HIS A 15 4.68 9.58 0.45
CA HIS A 15 4.38 8.18 0.12
C HIS A 15 5.55 7.24 0.48
N ILE A 16 6.80 7.64 0.20
CA ILE A 16 7.99 6.87 0.56
C ILE A 16 8.15 6.78 2.07
N LEU A 17 7.96 7.89 2.78
CA LEU A 17 8.08 7.94 4.24
C LEU A 17 7.03 7.03 4.91
N TYR A 18 5.79 7.07 4.41
CA TYR A 18 4.70 6.23 4.90
C TYR A 18 4.95 4.76 4.62
N ILE A 19 5.35 4.38 3.40
CA ILE A 19 5.73 2.98 3.10
C ILE A 19 6.80 2.50 4.10
N LYS A 20 7.87 3.26 4.30
CA LYS A 20 8.94 2.88 5.24
C LYS A 20 8.41 2.68 6.66
N THR A 21 7.50 3.53 7.11
CA THR A 21 6.91 3.44 8.44
C THR A 21 6.02 2.21 8.59
N VAL A 22 5.21 1.91 7.58
CA VAL A 22 4.35 0.72 7.56
C VAL A 22 5.19 -0.55 7.50
N LEU A 23 6.23 -0.60 6.65
CA LEU A 23 7.16 -1.73 6.58
C LEU A 23 7.86 -1.97 7.93
N LYS A 24 8.33 -0.92 8.60
CA LYS A 24 8.93 -1.04 9.95
C LYS A 24 7.94 -1.59 10.98
N LYS A 25 6.68 -1.14 10.95
CA LYS A 25 5.65 -1.68 11.85
C LYS A 25 5.36 -3.15 11.55
N LEU A 26 5.23 -3.52 10.28
CA LEU A 26 5.00 -4.91 9.88
C LEU A 26 6.15 -5.81 10.33
N ASP A 27 7.38 -5.36 10.15
CA ASP A 27 8.59 -6.07 10.60
C ASP A 27 8.60 -6.26 12.12
N LYS A 28 8.27 -5.20 12.90
CA LYS A 28 8.12 -5.26 14.35
C LYS A 28 7.08 -6.30 14.80
N HIS A 29 6.03 -6.49 14.02
CA HIS A 29 4.99 -7.48 14.29
C HIS A 29 5.23 -8.85 13.61
N SER A 30 6.43 -9.07 13.01
CA SER A 30 6.77 -10.29 12.27
C SER A 30 5.79 -10.64 11.14
N LEU A 31 5.13 -9.64 10.56
CA LEU A 31 4.19 -9.79 9.46
C LEU A 31 4.94 -9.77 8.12
N ARG A 32 4.92 -10.91 7.42
CA ARG A 32 5.56 -11.05 6.11
C ARG A 32 4.64 -10.62 4.99
N LEU A 33 5.06 -9.62 4.23
CA LEU A 33 4.41 -9.23 2.98
C LEU A 33 4.82 -10.15 1.84
N LYS A 34 3.87 -10.51 0.99
CA LYS A 34 4.16 -11.19 -0.28
C LYS A 34 4.54 -10.12 -1.32
N LEU A 35 5.84 -9.86 -1.49
CA LEU A 35 6.36 -8.90 -2.48
C LEU A 35 5.78 -9.10 -3.89
N LYS A 36 5.55 -10.36 -4.30
CA LYS A 36 4.90 -10.71 -5.59
C LYS A 36 3.50 -10.11 -5.76
N LYS A 37 2.80 -9.80 -4.66
CA LYS A 37 1.46 -9.18 -4.66
C LYS A 37 1.50 -7.66 -4.41
N CYS A 38 2.64 -7.11 -4.00
CA CYS A 38 2.77 -5.69 -3.73
C CYS A 38 2.81 -4.89 -5.05
N LYS A 39 1.87 -3.95 -5.21
CA LYS A 39 1.84 -2.99 -6.31
C LYS A 39 2.20 -1.62 -5.73
N PHE A 40 3.27 -1.01 -6.22
CA PHE A 40 3.70 0.34 -5.80
C PHE A 40 3.52 1.34 -6.95
N TYR A 41 3.27 2.61 -6.63
CA TYR A 41 3.16 3.72 -7.58
C TYR A 41 2.19 3.47 -8.74
N LYS A 42 1.05 2.83 -8.46
CA LYS A 42 0.01 2.62 -9.47
C LYS A 42 -1.13 3.59 -9.24
N ASN A 43 -1.53 4.28 -10.31
CA ASN A 43 -2.74 5.10 -10.31
C ASN A 43 -4.01 4.24 -10.26
N LYS A 44 -3.91 2.94 -10.52
CA LYS A 44 -5.03 1.99 -10.48
C LYS A 44 -4.62 0.72 -9.74
N VAL A 45 -5.35 0.36 -8.69
CA VAL A 45 -5.12 -0.86 -7.93
C VAL A 45 -6.42 -1.58 -7.61
N ASP A 46 -6.41 -2.90 -7.72
CA ASP A 46 -7.52 -3.74 -7.26
C ASP A 46 -7.31 -4.04 -5.78
N PHE A 47 -8.27 -3.63 -4.95
CA PHE A 47 -8.27 -3.81 -3.51
C PHE A 47 -9.62 -4.36 -3.05
N LEU A 48 -9.63 -5.54 -2.44
CA LEU A 48 -10.84 -6.21 -1.93
C LEU A 48 -11.98 -6.31 -2.97
N SER A 49 -11.64 -6.66 -4.22
CA SER A 49 -12.59 -6.72 -5.35
C SER A 49 -13.15 -5.37 -5.83
N TYR A 50 -12.61 -4.27 -5.33
CA TYR A 50 -12.86 -2.93 -5.85
C TYR A 50 -11.65 -2.42 -6.63
N THR A 51 -11.91 -1.73 -7.73
CA THR A 51 -10.87 -1.07 -8.51
C THR A 51 -10.79 0.39 -8.06
N ILE A 52 -9.68 0.76 -7.44
CA ILE A 52 -9.42 2.11 -6.94
C ILE A 52 -8.54 2.82 -7.97
N GLU A 53 -9.04 3.93 -8.50
CA GLU A 53 -8.33 4.81 -9.43
C GLU A 53 -8.04 6.15 -8.74
N ALA A 54 -6.77 6.57 -8.74
CA ALA A 54 -6.41 7.95 -8.44
C ALA A 54 -7.12 8.81 -9.49
N ASN A 55 -8.04 9.66 -9.05
CA ASN A 55 -8.86 10.59 -9.85
C ASN A 55 -10.30 10.15 -10.20
N ARG A 56 -10.88 9.13 -9.55
CA ARG A 56 -12.33 8.87 -9.64
C ARG A 56 -13.03 9.29 -8.35
N VAL A 57 -13.57 10.51 -8.38
CA VAL A 57 -14.62 10.99 -7.45
C VAL A 57 -15.92 10.24 -7.68
#